data_AF-A0A961MT24-F1
#
_entry.id   AF-A0A961MT24-F1
#
_cell.length_a   1.000
_cell.length_b   1.000
_cell.length_c   1.000
_cell.angle_alpha   90.00
_cell.angle_beta   90.00
_cell.angle_gamma   90.00
#
_symmetry.space_group_name_H-M   'P 1'
#
loop_
_entity.id
_entity.type
_entity.pdbx_description
1 polymer ?
#
loop_
_entity_poly.entity_id
_entity_poly.type
_entity_poly.pdbx_seq_one_letter_code
_entity_poly.pdbx_strand_id
1 'polypeptide(L)'
;MFESDPTDFAIQGERGIDLFLRLDAPGHKRARFRCIATLLDGGDAAAGHRDAPSALLIDHDPQAKRPAAALLARVAALRDDPLLAQDFTLGDTRGWPRAARVGNPLTLFLYHEFFRAWQVADMTGHRFEAALRRDPDGLPRDGAQLAASIVPVFDFNHLSRGIALARMIEPGLKARIAAPGFADDRAGSTGYALRMLGDLCLRAEVPDLALACFETAIAAGDNPFRRRKAIEAALRLSDPERLAAHLAAYRARWPLPKDLAHLTEGAPS
;
A
#
# COMPACT_ATOMS: atom_id res chain seq x y z
N MET A 1 -31.66 -14.96 -6.23
CA MET A 1 -30.84 -14.58 -5.06
C MET A 1 -29.42 -14.53 -5.58
N PHE A 2 -28.80 -13.35 -5.69
CA PHE A 2 -27.44 -13.24 -6.21
C PHE A 2 -26.48 -13.69 -5.10
N GLU A 3 -26.05 -14.95 -5.17
CA GLU A 3 -25.14 -15.55 -4.20
C GLU A 3 -23.73 -14.95 -4.34
N SER A 4 -23.22 -14.47 -3.21
CA SER A 4 -21.95 -13.78 -2.97
C SER A 4 -21.76 -12.45 -3.71
N ASP A 5 -21.89 -11.35 -2.96
CA ASP A 5 -21.29 -10.08 -3.35
C ASP A 5 -19.76 -10.25 -3.32
N PRO A 6 -19.05 -10.14 -4.46
CA PRO A 6 -17.60 -10.25 -4.48
C PRO A 6 -17.00 -8.98 -3.85
N THR A 7 -16.89 -8.99 -2.51
CA THR A 7 -16.22 -7.90 -1.78
C THR A 7 -14.71 -7.88 -2.07
N ASP A 8 -14.13 -9.00 -2.45
CA ASP A 8 -12.70 -9.17 -2.71
C ASP A 8 -12.42 -9.73 -4.11
N PHE A 9 -11.40 -9.20 -4.77
CA PHE A 9 -10.94 -9.62 -6.09
C PHE A 9 -9.45 -9.36 -6.26
N ALA A 10 -8.86 -9.87 -7.33
CA ALA A 10 -7.44 -9.72 -7.60
C ALA A 10 -7.20 -9.10 -8.98
N ILE A 11 -6.10 -8.37 -9.14
CA ILE A 11 -5.67 -7.74 -10.39
C ILE A 11 -4.14 -7.83 -10.48
N GLN A 12 -3.60 -7.93 -11.69
CA GLN A 12 -2.15 -7.83 -11.91
C GLN A 12 -1.66 -6.43 -11.51
N GLY A 13 -0.78 -6.38 -10.52
CA GLY A 13 -0.10 -5.18 -10.03
C GLY A 13 1.34 -5.05 -10.54
N GLU A 14 2.05 -4.04 -10.02
CA GLU A 14 3.42 -3.69 -10.46
C GLU A 14 4.48 -4.74 -10.07
N ARG A 15 4.27 -5.49 -8.98
CA ARG A 15 5.22 -6.48 -8.45
C ARG A 15 4.69 -7.91 -8.36
N GLY A 16 3.41 -8.10 -8.62
CA GLY A 16 2.73 -9.36 -8.40
C GLY A 16 1.22 -9.19 -8.56
N ILE A 17 0.44 -10.06 -7.94
CA ILE A 17 -1.02 -10.01 -8.02
C ILE A 17 -1.55 -9.30 -6.78
N ASP A 18 -2.13 -8.12 -6.98
CA ASP A 18 -2.71 -7.30 -5.92
C ASP A 18 -4.14 -7.72 -5.64
N LEU A 19 -4.47 -7.88 -4.36
CA LEU A 19 -5.79 -8.25 -3.86
C LEU A 19 -6.48 -7.02 -3.29
N PHE A 20 -7.67 -6.73 -3.82
CA PHE A 20 -8.45 -5.56 -3.47
C PHE A 20 -9.70 -5.93 -2.70
N LEU A 21 -10.01 -5.11 -1.70
CA LEU A 21 -11.29 -5.11 -1.00
C LEU A 21 -12.11 -3.91 -1.47
N ARG A 22 -13.34 -4.17 -1.91
CA ARG A 22 -14.39 -3.17 -2.06
C ARG A 22 -14.87 -2.77 -0.67
N LEU A 23 -14.82 -1.48 -0.39
CA LEU A 23 -15.30 -0.86 0.83
C LEU A 23 -16.64 -0.18 0.53
N ASP A 24 -17.70 -0.69 1.16
CA ASP A 24 -18.99 -0.01 1.16
C ASP A 24 -18.96 1.12 2.20
N ALA A 25 -19.25 2.33 1.74
CA ALA A 25 -19.34 3.49 2.61
C ALA A 25 -20.77 4.03 2.55
N PRO A 26 -21.59 3.84 3.60
CA PRO A 26 -22.94 4.38 3.67
C PRO A 26 -22.90 5.91 3.42
N GLY A 27 -23.60 6.37 2.39
CA GLY A 27 -23.66 7.79 2.01
C GLY A 27 -22.71 8.22 0.88
N HIS A 28 -21.81 7.36 0.42
CA HIS A 28 -21.01 7.63 -0.77
C HIS A 28 -21.66 7.03 -2.03
N LYS A 29 -21.78 7.84 -3.09
CA LYS A 29 -22.31 7.38 -4.39
C LYS A 29 -21.37 6.48 -5.18
N ARG A 30 -20.14 6.25 -4.69
CA ARG A 30 -19.08 5.51 -5.40
C ARG A 30 -18.41 4.55 -4.44
N ALA A 31 -18.20 3.32 -4.89
CA ALA A 31 -17.42 2.32 -4.17
C ALA A 31 -15.98 2.81 -3.97
N ARG A 32 -15.40 2.45 -2.82
CA ARG A 32 -13.96 2.61 -2.56
C ARG A 32 -13.29 1.26 -2.64
N PHE A 33 -12.02 1.26 -2.98
CA PHE A 33 -11.21 0.06 -3.09
C PHE A 33 -9.94 0.24 -2.29
N ARG A 34 -9.42 -0.84 -1.72
CA ARG A 34 -8.14 -0.86 -1.04
C ARG A 34 -7.40 -2.15 -1.34
N CYS A 35 -6.14 -2.04 -1.72
CA CYS A 35 -5.22 -3.17 -1.78
C CYS A 35 -4.94 -3.66 -0.36
N ILE A 36 -5.36 -4.89 -0.06
CA ILE A 36 -5.22 -5.53 1.25
C ILE A 36 -4.09 -6.54 1.28
N ALA A 37 -3.66 -7.07 0.14
CA ALA A 37 -2.53 -7.99 0.06
C ALA A 37 -1.92 -8.00 -1.34
N THR A 38 -0.70 -8.51 -1.47
CA THR A 38 -0.06 -8.79 -2.77
C THR A 38 0.52 -10.20 -2.73
N LEU A 39 0.22 -11.01 -3.74
CA LEU A 39 0.92 -12.26 -3.99
C LEU A 39 2.13 -11.97 -4.88
N LEU A 40 3.33 -12.17 -4.34
CA LEU A 40 4.56 -12.12 -5.12
C LEU A 40 4.84 -13.50 -5.71
N ASP A 41 5.22 -13.52 -6.99
CA ASP A 41 5.77 -14.73 -7.58
C ASP A 41 7.08 -15.04 -6.86
N GLY A 42 7.20 -16.26 -6.32
CA GLY A 42 8.40 -16.71 -5.65
C GLY A 42 9.55 -16.77 -6.66
N GLY A 43 10.47 -15.82 -6.59
CA GLY A 43 11.67 -15.79 -7.41
C GLY A 43 12.63 -16.93 -7.05
N ASP A 44 12.97 -17.71 -8.08
CA ASP A 44 14.01 -18.72 -8.23
C ASP A 44 13.89 -20.07 -7.49
N ALA A 45 13.37 -21.02 -8.25
CA ALA A 45 13.79 -22.42 -8.31
C ALA A 45 15.30 -22.60 -8.68
N ALA A 46 16.20 -21.69 -8.29
CA ALA A 46 17.64 -21.79 -8.46
C ALA A 46 18.36 -22.49 -7.29
N ALA A 47 17.60 -22.98 -6.30
CA ALA A 47 18.11 -23.79 -5.20
C ALA A 47 17.55 -25.22 -5.21
N GLY A 48 17.58 -25.91 -6.36
CA GLY A 48 17.55 -27.39 -6.44
C GLY A 48 16.40 -28.16 -5.75
N HIS A 49 15.37 -27.49 -5.23
CA HIS A 49 14.20 -28.09 -4.59
C HIS A 49 13.04 -28.01 -5.57
N ARG A 50 12.75 -29.16 -6.18
CA ARG A 50 11.77 -29.32 -7.27
C ARG A 50 10.30 -29.20 -6.85
N ASP A 51 10.00 -28.96 -5.59
CA ASP A 51 8.62 -29.01 -5.10
C ASP A 51 8.11 -27.61 -4.70
N ALA A 52 7.55 -26.95 -5.72
CA ALA A 52 6.75 -25.72 -5.75
C ALA A 52 7.46 -24.36 -5.55
N PRO A 53 7.32 -23.39 -6.48
CA PRO A 53 7.56 -21.99 -6.16
C PRO A 53 6.54 -21.57 -5.10
N SER A 54 6.98 -21.39 -3.86
CA SER A 54 6.12 -20.90 -2.78
C SER A 54 5.85 -19.41 -3.01
N ALA A 55 4.77 -19.12 -3.73
CA ALA A 55 4.28 -17.76 -3.87
C ALA A 55 4.10 -17.13 -2.47
N LEU A 56 4.63 -15.92 -2.29
CA LEU A 56 4.64 -15.24 -0.99
C LEU A 56 3.46 -14.27 -0.94
N LEU A 57 2.50 -14.54 -0.06
CA LEU A 57 1.39 -13.63 0.21
C LEU A 57 1.81 -12.60 1.27
N ILE A 58 1.88 -11.34 0.88
CA ILE A 58 2.15 -10.21 1.79
C ILE A 58 0.81 -9.56 2.16
N ASP A 59 0.46 -9.60 3.45
CA ASP A 59 -0.72 -8.93 4.00
C ASP A 59 -0.41 -7.47 4.35
N HIS A 60 -1.14 -6.55 3.71
CA HIS A 60 -1.00 -5.11 3.89
C HIS A 60 -2.05 -4.52 4.83
N ASP A 61 -3.16 -5.22 5.07
CA ASP A 61 -4.25 -4.79 5.94
C ASP A 61 -4.78 -5.97 6.79
N PRO A 62 -4.03 -6.38 7.84
CA PRO A 62 -4.45 -7.48 8.72
C PRO A 62 -5.80 -7.25 9.41
N GLN A 63 -6.25 -5.99 9.48
CA GLN A 63 -7.54 -5.62 10.08
C GLN A 63 -8.73 -6.03 9.20
N ALA A 64 -8.51 -6.26 7.90
CA ALA A 64 -9.51 -6.81 7.00
C ALA A 64 -9.89 -8.27 7.36
N LYS A 65 -9.08 -8.95 8.18
CA LYS A 65 -9.32 -10.31 8.71
C LYS A 65 -9.69 -11.31 7.62
N ARG A 66 -9.03 -11.23 6.46
CA ARG A 66 -9.26 -12.14 5.34
C ARG A 66 -8.35 -13.37 5.49
N PRO A 67 -8.90 -14.60 5.51
CA PRO A 67 -8.08 -15.80 5.58
C PRO A 67 -7.15 -15.91 4.37
N ALA A 68 -5.87 -16.25 4.59
CA ALA A 68 -4.89 -16.39 3.53
C ALA A 68 -5.34 -17.38 2.43
N ALA A 69 -5.96 -18.50 2.81
CA ALA A 69 -6.49 -19.49 1.86
C ALA A 69 -7.57 -18.90 0.92
N ALA A 70 -8.41 -17.99 1.43
CA ALA A 70 -9.42 -17.33 0.61
C ALA A 70 -8.78 -16.35 -0.38
N LEU A 71 -7.78 -15.58 0.07
CA LEU A 71 -7.02 -14.67 -0.80
C LEU A 71 -6.31 -15.44 -1.92
N LEU A 72 -5.64 -16.56 -1.60
CA LEU A 72 -4.98 -17.42 -2.59
C LEU A 72 -5.96 -18.01 -3.60
N ALA A 73 -7.17 -18.41 -3.17
CA ALA A 73 -8.22 -18.87 -4.06
C ALA A 73 -8.67 -17.78 -5.05
N ARG A 74 -8.70 -16.50 -4.63
CA ARG A 74 -8.99 -15.37 -5.54
C ARG A 74 -7.89 -15.18 -6.58
N VAL A 75 -6.63 -15.32 -6.19
CA VAL A 75 -5.51 -15.25 -7.13
C VAL A 75 -5.56 -16.39 -8.15
N ALA A 76 -5.91 -17.61 -7.72
CA ALA A 76 -6.10 -18.72 -8.64
C ALA A 76 -7.24 -18.42 -9.63
N ALA A 77 -8.38 -17.93 -9.14
CA ALA A 77 -9.52 -17.57 -9.98
C ALA A 77 -9.21 -16.45 -10.98
N LEU A 78 -8.33 -15.50 -10.64
CA LEU A 78 -7.87 -14.44 -11.53
C LEU A 78 -7.21 -14.99 -12.80
N ARG A 79 -6.33 -15.99 -12.64
CA ARG A 79 -5.54 -16.55 -13.76
C ARG A 79 -6.42 -17.22 -14.81
N ASP A 80 -7.56 -17.74 -14.39
CA ASP A 80 -8.55 -18.39 -15.24
C ASP A 80 -9.72 -17.47 -15.62
N ASP A 81 -9.69 -16.17 -15.25
CA ASP A 81 -10.82 -15.25 -15.45
C ASP A 81 -10.89 -14.81 -16.93
N PRO A 82 -11.90 -15.28 -17.71
CA PRO A 82 -12.01 -14.96 -19.12
C PRO A 82 -12.31 -13.48 -19.37
N LEU A 83 -12.79 -12.72 -18.38
CA LEU A 83 -12.99 -11.28 -18.53
C LEU A 83 -11.67 -10.53 -18.60
N LEU A 84 -10.68 -10.96 -17.82
CA LEU A 84 -9.39 -10.29 -17.73
C LEU A 84 -8.40 -10.78 -18.78
N ALA A 85 -8.66 -11.93 -19.39
CA ALA A 85 -7.93 -12.43 -20.56
C ALA A 85 -8.42 -11.83 -21.89
N GLN A 86 -9.47 -11.00 -21.91
CA GLN A 86 -10.01 -10.41 -23.13
C GLN A 86 -9.21 -9.17 -23.57
N ASP A 87 -8.85 -9.14 -24.85
CA ASP A 87 -8.31 -7.94 -25.49
C ASP A 87 -9.40 -6.85 -25.59
N PHE A 88 -9.26 -5.80 -24.79
CA PHE A 88 -10.16 -4.65 -24.80
C PHE A 88 -9.56 -3.48 -25.58
N THR A 89 -10.32 -2.96 -26.55
CA THR A 89 -10.00 -1.72 -27.26
C THR A 89 -11.20 -0.78 -27.23
N LEU A 90 -10.99 0.47 -26.81
CA LEU A 90 -12.08 1.47 -26.74
C LEU A 90 -12.78 1.68 -28.09
N GLY A 91 -12.03 1.64 -29.19
CA GLY A 91 -12.53 1.84 -30.55
C GLY A 91 -13.17 0.62 -31.22
N ASP A 92 -13.09 -0.57 -30.64
CA ASP A 92 -13.71 -1.78 -31.19
C ASP A 92 -14.71 -2.40 -30.21
N THR A 93 -16.00 -2.13 -30.45
CA THR A 93 -17.11 -2.63 -29.64
C THR A 93 -17.23 -4.15 -29.63
N ARG A 94 -16.60 -4.86 -30.58
CA ARG A 94 -16.62 -6.33 -30.61
C ARG A 94 -15.73 -6.94 -29.55
N GLY A 95 -14.67 -6.23 -29.14
CA GLY A 95 -13.76 -6.61 -28.05
C GLY A 95 -14.26 -6.17 -26.66
N TRP A 96 -15.44 -5.55 -26.56
CA TRP A 96 -15.97 -5.16 -25.27
C TRP A 96 -16.42 -6.38 -24.46
N PRO A 97 -16.15 -6.42 -23.15
CA PRO A 97 -16.56 -7.53 -22.31
C PRO A 97 -18.09 -7.71 -22.34
N ARG A 98 -18.56 -8.94 -22.53
CA ARG A 98 -19.98 -9.26 -22.61
C ARG A 98 -20.41 -10.06 -21.40
N ALA A 99 -21.45 -9.61 -20.70
CA ALA A 99 -22.03 -10.32 -19.55
C ALA A 99 -22.42 -11.78 -19.87
N ALA A 100 -22.88 -12.06 -21.10
CA ALA A 100 -23.24 -13.39 -21.55
C ALA A 100 -22.05 -14.37 -21.70
N ARG A 101 -20.81 -13.86 -21.72
CA ARG A 101 -19.58 -14.67 -21.81
C ARG A 101 -18.94 -14.92 -20.45
N VAL A 102 -19.58 -14.49 -19.36
CA VAL A 102 -19.05 -14.61 -18.00
C VAL A 102 -19.87 -15.61 -17.21
N GLY A 103 -19.20 -16.51 -16.47
CA GLY A 103 -19.87 -17.37 -15.50
C GLY A 103 -20.60 -16.60 -14.39
N ASN A 104 -20.18 -15.36 -14.11
CA ASN A 104 -20.83 -14.45 -13.18
C ASN A 104 -20.84 -12.99 -13.72
N PRO A 105 -22.00 -12.45 -14.13
CA PRO A 105 -22.10 -11.09 -14.65
C PRO A 105 -21.78 -10.00 -13.61
N LEU A 106 -21.87 -10.29 -12.30
CA LEU A 106 -21.54 -9.33 -11.24
C LEU A 106 -20.05 -8.99 -11.21
N THR A 107 -19.20 -9.95 -11.56
CA THR A 107 -17.74 -9.74 -11.66
C THR A 107 -17.40 -8.67 -12.70
N LEU A 108 -18.13 -8.63 -13.82
CA LEU A 108 -17.95 -7.60 -14.84
C LEU A 108 -18.23 -6.19 -14.27
N PHE A 109 -19.32 -6.04 -13.51
CA PHE A 109 -19.65 -4.76 -12.89
C PHE A 109 -18.61 -4.37 -11.83
N LEU A 110 -18.12 -5.32 -11.04
CA LEU A 110 -17.06 -5.07 -10.06
C LEU A 110 -15.79 -4.53 -10.74
N TYR A 111 -15.30 -5.19 -11.80
CA TYR A 111 -14.11 -4.72 -12.51
C TYR A 111 -14.34 -3.35 -13.15
N HIS A 112 -15.51 -3.08 -13.72
CA HIS A 112 -15.82 -1.75 -14.26
C HIS A 112 -15.83 -0.66 -13.18
N GLU A 113 -16.44 -0.92 -12.02
CA GLU A 113 -16.40 0.02 -10.89
C GLU A 113 -14.97 0.25 -10.40
N PHE A 114 -14.18 -0.82 -10.29
CA PHE A 114 -12.77 -0.76 -9.92
C PHE A 114 -11.95 0.06 -10.90
N PHE A 115 -11.94 -0.27 -12.19
CA PHE A 115 -11.12 0.42 -13.18
C PHE A 115 -11.49 1.88 -13.32
N ARG A 116 -12.78 2.23 -13.18
CA ARG A 116 -13.20 3.63 -13.10
C ARG A 116 -12.61 4.35 -11.89
N ALA A 117 -12.65 3.72 -10.71
CA ALA A 117 -12.09 4.30 -9.49
C ALA A 117 -10.55 4.42 -9.58
N TRP A 118 -9.90 3.41 -10.13
CA TRP A 118 -8.46 3.38 -10.42
C TRP A 118 -8.04 4.51 -11.36
N GLN A 119 -8.75 4.72 -12.48
CA GLN A 119 -8.46 5.84 -13.41
C GLN A 119 -8.58 7.21 -12.73
N VAL A 120 -9.54 7.37 -11.82
CA VAL A 120 -9.69 8.61 -11.04
C VAL A 120 -8.55 8.80 -10.05
N ALA A 121 -8.14 7.72 -9.35
CA ALA A 121 -6.99 7.72 -8.46
C ALA A 121 -5.70 8.03 -9.23
N ASP A 122 -5.52 7.43 -10.40
CA ASP A 122 -4.38 7.60 -11.28
C ASP A 122 -4.24 9.05 -11.76
N MET A 123 -5.32 9.63 -12.29
CA MET A 123 -5.37 11.04 -12.68
C MET A 123 -5.11 11.98 -11.49
N THR A 124 -5.63 11.66 -10.31
CA THR A 124 -5.42 12.47 -9.10
C THR A 124 -3.95 12.44 -8.67
N GLY A 125 -3.34 11.24 -8.65
CA GLY A 125 -1.93 11.05 -8.37
C GLY A 125 -1.05 11.81 -9.37
N HIS A 126 -1.33 11.69 -10.67
CA HIS A 126 -0.60 12.41 -11.71
C HIS A 126 -0.69 13.92 -11.58
N ARG A 127 -1.87 14.47 -11.28
CA ARG A 127 -2.04 15.91 -11.07
C ARG A 127 -1.25 16.41 -9.88
N PHE A 128 -1.27 15.66 -8.78
CA PHE A 128 -0.52 16.00 -7.58
C PHE A 128 0.99 15.94 -7.82
N GLU A 129 1.47 14.85 -8.42
CA GLU A 129 2.87 14.69 -8.82
C GLU A 129 3.35 15.81 -9.75
N ALA A 130 2.56 16.17 -10.76
CA ALA A 130 2.86 17.26 -11.68
C ALA A 130 2.82 18.64 -11.02
N ALA A 131 1.98 18.85 -10.00
CA ALA A 131 1.98 20.08 -9.22
C ALA A 131 3.30 20.21 -8.44
N LEU A 132 3.74 19.16 -7.76
CA LEU A 132 5.00 19.15 -7.00
C LEU A 132 6.23 19.30 -7.90
N ARG A 133 6.22 18.75 -9.11
CA ARG A 133 7.31 18.98 -10.08
C ARG A 133 7.42 20.44 -10.53
N ARG A 134 6.29 21.15 -10.64
CA ARG A 134 6.26 22.56 -11.05
C ARG A 134 6.63 23.48 -9.89
N ASP A 135 6.22 23.13 -8.67
CA ASP A 135 6.49 23.87 -7.45
C ASP A 135 6.82 22.88 -6.32
N PRO A 136 8.12 22.53 -6.14
CA PRO A 136 8.55 21.59 -5.11
C PRO A 136 8.24 22.07 -3.68
N ASP A 137 8.18 23.38 -3.47
CA ASP A 137 7.86 23.99 -2.17
C ASP A 137 6.35 24.12 -1.94
N GLY A 138 5.55 23.91 -2.99
CA GLY A 138 4.08 23.98 -3.03
C GLY A 138 3.33 22.85 -2.31
N LEU A 139 3.99 22.15 -1.38
CA LEU A 139 3.39 21.09 -0.57
C LEU A 139 2.16 21.63 0.21
N PRO A 140 1.00 20.93 0.17
CA PRO A 140 -0.19 21.34 0.93
C PRO A 140 0.16 21.61 2.40
N ARG A 141 -0.27 22.78 2.92
CA ARG A 141 -0.03 23.15 4.33
C ARG A 141 -0.97 22.40 5.27
N ASP A 142 -2.17 22.09 4.81
CA ASP A 142 -3.12 21.26 5.52
C ASP A 142 -2.74 19.78 5.42
N GLY A 143 -2.50 19.15 6.58
CA GLY A 143 -2.17 17.73 6.67
C GLY A 143 -3.27 16.83 6.11
N ALA A 144 -4.54 17.22 6.27
CA ALA A 144 -5.67 16.44 5.76
C ALA A 144 -5.69 16.45 4.22
N GLN A 145 -5.46 17.61 3.60
CA GLN A 145 -5.32 17.73 2.14
C GLN A 145 -4.12 16.93 1.60
N LEU A 146 -2.99 16.95 2.31
CA LEU A 146 -1.82 16.12 1.97
C LEU A 146 -2.18 14.63 2.01
N ALA A 147 -2.75 14.16 3.11
CA ALA A 147 -3.17 12.77 3.27
C ALA A 147 -4.17 12.36 2.18
N ALA A 148 -5.18 13.19 1.90
CA ALA A 148 -6.17 12.94 0.85
C ALA A 148 -5.57 12.83 -0.56
N SER A 149 -4.42 13.48 -0.81
CA SER A 149 -3.70 13.38 -2.09
C SER A 149 -2.91 12.08 -2.21
N ILE A 150 -2.48 11.50 -1.10
CA ILE A 150 -1.72 10.23 -1.05
C ILE A 150 -2.62 9.01 -0.97
N VAL A 151 -3.78 9.10 -0.30
CA VAL A 151 -4.72 7.98 -0.10
C VAL A 151 -5.02 7.22 -1.41
N PRO A 152 -5.33 7.87 -2.55
CA PRO A 152 -5.60 7.13 -3.79
C PRO A 152 -4.39 6.33 -4.30
N VAL A 153 -3.18 6.86 -4.15
CA VAL A 153 -1.93 6.15 -4.53
C VAL A 153 -1.73 4.93 -3.63
N PHE A 154 -1.99 5.09 -2.33
CA PHE A 154 -1.87 4.03 -1.33
C PHE A 154 -2.94 2.94 -1.46
N ASP A 155 -4.22 3.34 -1.53
CA ASP A 155 -5.37 2.44 -1.62
C ASP A 155 -5.29 1.60 -2.91
N PHE A 156 -4.75 2.14 -4.01
CA PHE A 156 -4.57 1.41 -5.28
C PHE A 156 -3.18 0.78 -5.47
N ASN A 157 -2.32 0.78 -4.46
CA ASN A 157 -0.98 0.18 -4.48
C ASN A 157 -0.09 0.63 -5.66
N HIS A 158 -0.15 1.92 -6.03
CA HIS A 158 0.68 2.48 -7.09
C HIS A 158 2.12 2.68 -6.61
N LEU A 159 2.92 1.62 -6.63
CA LEU A 159 4.25 1.56 -6.01
C LEU A 159 5.22 2.57 -6.62
N SER A 160 5.35 2.59 -7.96
CA SER A 160 6.27 3.49 -8.67
C SER A 160 5.94 4.95 -8.40
N ARG A 161 4.65 5.30 -8.39
CA ARG A 161 4.19 6.66 -8.05
C ARG A 161 4.40 6.98 -6.57
N GLY A 162 4.14 6.02 -5.69
CA GLY A 162 4.42 6.13 -4.26
C GLY A 162 5.87 6.50 -3.98
N ILE A 163 6.82 5.80 -4.61
CA ILE A 163 8.25 6.11 -4.53
C ILE A 163 8.55 7.52 -5.06
N ALA A 164 8.02 7.88 -6.22
CA ALA A 164 8.25 9.20 -6.82
C ALA A 164 7.75 10.32 -5.90
N LEU A 165 6.56 10.16 -5.32
CA LEU A 165 5.99 11.11 -4.36
C LEU A 165 6.81 11.15 -3.06
N ALA A 166 7.22 10.00 -2.52
CA ALA A 166 8.05 9.94 -1.32
C ALA A 166 9.36 10.72 -1.49
N ARG A 167 10.05 10.56 -2.63
CA ARG A 167 11.30 11.29 -2.94
C ARG A 167 11.10 12.81 -3.01
N MET A 168 9.97 13.28 -3.52
CA MET A 168 9.70 14.71 -3.64
C MET A 168 9.21 15.32 -2.31
N ILE A 169 8.40 14.58 -1.56
CA ILE A 169 7.65 15.11 -0.41
C ILE A 169 8.44 15.01 0.89
N GLU A 170 9.15 13.90 1.13
CA GLU A 170 9.80 13.63 2.42
C GLU A 170 10.78 14.74 2.83
N PRO A 171 11.69 15.23 1.95
CA PRO A 171 12.66 16.25 2.35
C PRO A 171 12.00 17.58 2.74
N GLY A 172 10.98 18.00 1.98
CA GLY A 172 10.24 19.23 2.25
C GLY A 172 9.42 19.16 3.54
N LEU A 173 8.79 18.01 3.82
CA LEU A 173 8.10 17.80 5.09
C LEU A 173 9.05 17.69 6.27
N LYS A 174 10.21 17.05 6.09
CA LYS A 174 11.25 16.97 7.13
C LYS A 174 11.70 18.36 7.58
N ALA A 175 12.00 19.24 6.63
CA ALA A 175 12.34 20.63 6.92
C ALA A 175 11.20 21.38 7.62
N ARG A 176 9.95 21.19 7.15
CA ARG A 176 8.76 21.80 7.74
C ARG A 176 8.51 21.34 9.18
N ILE A 177 8.64 20.05 9.44
CA ILE A 177 8.39 19.44 10.77
C ILE A 177 9.46 19.88 11.77
N ALA A 178 10.71 20.07 11.32
CA ALA A 178 11.79 20.57 12.16
C ALA A 178 11.67 22.07 12.49
N ALA A 179 10.81 22.82 11.79
CA ALA A 179 10.68 24.26 11.99
C ALA A 179 10.00 24.60 13.34
N PRO A 180 10.44 25.66 14.04
CA PRO A 180 9.76 26.13 15.24
C PRO A 180 8.30 26.48 14.96
N GLY A 181 7.39 25.99 15.80
CA GLY A 181 5.95 26.24 15.66
C GLY A 181 5.21 25.26 14.75
N PHE A 182 5.89 24.23 14.23
CA PHE A 182 5.18 23.11 13.62
C PHE A 182 4.29 22.43 14.67
N ALA A 183 3.02 22.25 14.32
CA ALA A 183 2.09 21.39 15.03
C ALA A 183 1.28 20.64 13.97
N ASP A 184 1.27 19.30 14.05
CA ASP A 184 0.40 18.50 13.20
C ASP A 184 -1.07 18.76 13.60
N ASP A 185 -2.00 18.42 12.72
CA ASP A 185 -3.41 18.48 13.08
C ASP A 185 -3.75 17.47 14.20
N ARG A 186 -4.91 17.62 14.83
CA ARG A 186 -5.35 16.71 15.90
C ARG A 186 -5.44 15.25 15.46
N ALA A 187 -5.59 14.99 14.16
CA ALA A 187 -5.67 13.65 13.59
C ALA A 187 -4.27 13.07 13.24
N GLY A 188 -3.21 13.88 13.31
CA GLY A 188 -1.87 13.51 12.91
C GLY A 188 -1.73 13.25 11.41
N SER A 189 -2.47 13.98 10.57
CA SER A 189 -2.61 13.68 9.13
C SER A 189 -1.29 13.80 8.37
N THR A 190 -0.39 14.71 8.76
CA THR A 190 0.93 14.83 8.10
C THR A 190 1.73 13.55 8.30
N GLY A 191 1.84 13.09 9.55
CA GLY A 191 2.51 11.83 9.83
C GLY A 191 1.76 10.61 9.26
N TYR A 192 0.44 10.69 9.08
CA TYR A 192 -0.33 9.64 8.39
C TYR A 192 -0.02 9.56 6.89
N ALA A 193 0.15 10.71 6.22
CA ALA A 193 0.56 10.77 4.82
C ALA A 193 1.96 10.17 4.60
N LEU A 194 2.93 10.58 5.41
CA LEU A 194 4.29 10.04 5.39
C LEU A 194 4.33 8.54 5.64
N ARG A 195 3.50 8.05 6.56
CA ARG A 195 3.36 6.62 6.81
C ARG A 195 2.85 5.86 5.58
N MET A 196 1.83 6.35 4.88
CA MET A 196 1.34 5.71 3.66
C MET A 196 2.42 5.64 2.58
N LEU A 197 3.22 6.70 2.43
CA LEU A 197 4.37 6.73 1.52
C LEU A 197 5.45 5.72 1.93
N GLY A 198 5.78 5.66 3.23
CA GLY A 198 6.73 4.68 3.77
C GLY A 198 6.28 3.23 3.55
N ASP A 199 4.99 2.95 3.76
CA ASP A 199 4.41 1.63 3.49
C ASP A 199 4.52 1.27 1.99
N LEU A 200 4.23 2.21 1.08
CA LEU A 200 4.43 2.00 -0.37
C LEU A 200 5.90 1.74 -0.71
N CYS A 201 6.84 2.44 -0.07
CA CYS A 201 8.27 2.21 -0.27
C CYS A 201 8.72 0.83 0.22
N LEU A 202 8.22 0.35 1.36
CA LEU A 202 8.46 -1.03 1.81
C LEU A 202 7.91 -2.06 0.83
N ARG A 203 6.67 -1.85 0.37
CA ARG A 203 6.04 -2.71 -0.65
C ARG A 203 6.81 -2.70 -1.96
N ALA A 204 7.55 -1.64 -2.25
CA ALA A 204 8.37 -1.50 -3.45
C ALA A 204 9.86 -1.86 -3.26
N GLU A 205 10.24 -2.42 -2.11
CA GLU A 205 11.64 -2.78 -1.78
C GLU A 205 12.63 -1.60 -1.81
N VAL A 206 12.16 -0.44 -1.33
CA VAL A 206 13.00 0.76 -1.12
C VAL A 206 13.06 1.10 0.38
N PRO A 207 13.72 0.25 1.20
CA PRO A 207 13.64 0.34 2.66
C PRO A 207 14.34 1.58 3.24
N ASP A 208 15.34 2.13 2.56
CA ASP A 208 16.02 3.38 2.92
C ASP A 208 15.05 4.57 2.87
N LEU A 209 14.30 4.71 1.76
CA LEU A 209 13.31 5.77 1.60
C LEU A 209 12.10 5.55 2.53
N ALA A 210 11.73 4.28 2.74
CA ALA A 210 10.69 3.94 3.70
C ALA A 210 11.08 4.39 5.12
N LEU A 211 12.30 4.07 5.54
CA LEU A 211 12.83 4.45 6.85
C LEU A 211 12.81 5.99 7.01
N ALA A 212 13.28 6.73 6.00
CA ALA A 212 13.22 8.20 6.01
C ALA A 212 11.78 8.71 6.18
N CYS A 213 10.82 8.16 5.44
CA CYS A 213 9.41 8.52 5.58
C CYS A 213 8.86 8.23 6.99
N PHE A 214 9.20 7.08 7.58
CA PHE A 214 8.72 6.72 8.92
C PHE A 214 9.38 7.56 10.02
N GLU A 215 10.67 7.87 9.92
CA GLU A 215 11.36 8.75 10.87
C GLU A 215 10.79 10.16 10.82
N THR A 216 10.52 10.68 9.63
CA THR A 216 9.88 11.98 9.46
C THR A 216 8.42 11.95 9.97
N ALA A 217 7.70 10.83 9.79
CA ALA A 217 6.36 10.65 10.38
C ALA A 217 6.39 10.62 11.92
N ILE A 218 7.42 10.01 12.51
CA ILE A 218 7.65 9.98 13.96
C ILE A 218 7.92 11.40 14.48
N ALA A 219 8.72 12.19 13.76
CA ALA A 219 9.00 13.58 14.12
C ALA A 219 7.72 14.44 14.11
N ALA A 220 6.78 14.17 13.19
CA ALA A 220 5.48 14.83 13.17
C ALA A 220 4.56 14.41 14.34
N GLY A 221 4.77 13.22 14.89
CA GLY A 221 4.01 12.71 16.03
C GLY A 221 4.36 11.25 16.32
N ASP A 222 4.99 11.01 17.46
CA ASP A 222 5.52 9.68 17.77
C ASP A 222 4.45 8.79 18.44
N ASN A 223 4.27 7.58 17.91
CA ASN A 223 3.29 6.60 18.36
C ASN A 223 3.80 5.16 18.08
N PRO A 224 3.24 4.13 18.75
CA PRO A 224 3.79 2.78 18.65
C PRO A 224 3.70 2.20 17.23
N PHE A 225 2.67 2.57 16.45
CA PHE A 225 2.51 2.07 15.09
C PHE A 225 3.60 2.61 14.14
N ARG A 226 3.88 3.91 14.18
CA ARG A 226 4.93 4.54 13.36
C ARG A 226 6.32 4.00 13.72
N ARG A 227 6.60 3.79 15.03
CA ARG A 227 7.85 3.18 15.49
C ARG A 227 8.02 1.75 15.03
N ARG A 228 6.96 0.94 15.10
CA ARG A 228 6.98 -0.43 14.59
C ARG A 228 7.31 -0.48 13.09
N LYS A 229 6.76 0.45 12.31
CA LYS A 229 7.07 0.56 10.88
C LYS A 229 8.50 1.01 10.59
N ALA A 230 9.05 1.93 11.39
CA ALA A 230 10.47 2.28 11.30
C ALA A 230 11.39 1.09 11.65
N ILE A 231 11.04 0.27 12.65
CA ILE A 231 11.75 -0.97 12.99
C ILE A 231 11.71 -1.97 11.81
N GLU A 232 10.53 -2.16 11.20
CA GLU A 232 10.38 -3.00 10.01
C GLU A 232 11.27 -2.53 8.85
N ALA A 233 11.33 -1.22 8.61
CA ALA A 233 12.20 -0.65 7.58
C ALA A 233 13.70 -0.79 7.89
N ALA A 234 14.12 -0.55 9.13
CA ALA A 234 15.51 -0.74 9.56
C ALA A 234 15.95 -2.21 9.44
N LEU A 235 15.08 -3.16 9.76
CA LEU A 235 15.32 -4.59 9.53
C LEU A 235 15.51 -4.90 8.04
N ARG A 236 14.63 -4.38 7.17
CA ARG A 236 14.74 -4.57 5.72
C ARG A 236 15.99 -3.94 5.12
N LEU A 237 16.45 -2.83 5.68
CA LEU A 237 17.71 -2.18 5.30
C LEU A 237 18.95 -2.90 5.86
N SER A 238 18.79 -3.84 6.79
CA SER A 238 19.89 -4.44 7.56
C SER A 238 20.75 -3.39 8.29
N ASP A 239 20.11 -2.37 8.87
CA ASP A 239 20.77 -1.30 9.64
C ASP A 239 20.63 -1.56 11.15
N PRO A 240 21.64 -2.18 11.81
CA PRO A 240 21.54 -2.56 13.21
C PRO A 240 21.54 -1.36 14.15
N GLU A 241 22.16 -0.24 13.77
CA GLU A 241 22.23 0.96 14.60
C GLU A 241 20.86 1.63 14.68
N ARG A 242 20.22 1.85 13.52
CA ARG A 242 18.85 2.40 13.46
C ARG A 242 17.84 1.47 14.11
N LEU A 243 17.99 0.16 13.91
CA LEU A 243 17.14 -0.85 14.56
C LEU A 243 17.24 -0.75 16.09
N ALA A 244 18.45 -0.74 16.64
CA ALA A 244 18.67 -0.64 18.09
C ALA A 244 18.12 0.68 18.65
N ALA A 245 18.35 1.80 17.95
CA ALA A 245 17.83 3.10 18.36
C ALA A 245 16.30 3.13 18.41
N HIS A 246 15.61 2.57 17.40
CA HIS A 246 14.15 2.53 17.40
C HIS A 246 13.56 1.55 18.41
N LEU A 247 14.19 0.39 18.64
CA LEU A 247 13.78 -0.55 19.69
C LEU A 247 13.91 0.08 21.09
N ALA A 248 15.02 0.76 21.36
CA ALA A 248 15.24 1.48 22.61
C ALA A 248 14.19 2.58 22.82
N ALA A 249 13.95 3.42 21.80
CA ALA A 249 12.94 4.47 21.85
C ALA A 249 11.51 3.92 22.04
N TYR A 250 11.18 2.79 21.40
CA TYR A 250 9.91 2.12 21.60
C TYR A 250 9.75 1.67 23.05
N ARG A 251 10.73 0.93 23.57
CA ARG A 251 10.71 0.36 24.94
C ARG A 251 10.66 1.44 26.02
N ALA A 252 11.23 2.61 25.78
CA ALA A 252 11.19 3.73 26.72
C ALA A 252 9.77 4.28 26.94
N ARG A 253 8.83 4.04 26.00
CA ARG A 253 7.47 4.63 26.03
C ARG A 253 6.35 3.59 26.09
N TRP A 254 6.57 2.41 25.54
CA TRP A 254 5.55 1.36 25.41
C TRP A 254 6.14 -0.02 25.75
N PRO A 255 5.30 -0.95 26.23
CA PRO A 255 5.71 -2.35 26.39
C PRO A 255 6.06 -2.95 25.02
N LEU A 256 7.21 -3.60 24.93
CA LEU A 256 7.68 -4.21 23.70
C LEU A 256 6.80 -5.43 23.34
N PRO A 257 6.15 -5.46 22.17
CA PRO A 257 5.42 -6.63 21.70
C PRO A 257 6.34 -7.85 21.57
N LYS A 258 5.79 -9.06 21.79
CA LYS A 258 6.57 -10.32 21.77
C LYS A 258 7.39 -10.47 20.49
N ASP A 259 6.77 -10.19 19.35
CA ASP A 259 7.41 -10.30 18.04
C ASP A 259 8.60 -9.34 17.86
N LEU A 260 8.61 -8.20 18.56
CA LEU A 260 9.76 -7.28 18.59
C LEU A 260 10.77 -7.63 19.69
N ALA A 261 10.33 -8.29 20.77
CA ALA A 261 11.22 -8.69 21.87
C ALA A 261 12.31 -9.68 21.41
N HIS A 262 11.96 -10.62 20.54
CA HIS A 262 12.91 -11.58 19.97
C HIS A 262 14.08 -10.91 19.21
N LEU A 263 13.87 -9.69 18.68
CA LEU A 263 14.92 -8.93 17.98
C LEU A 263 15.98 -8.36 18.93
N THR A 264 15.64 -8.20 20.22
CA THR A 264 16.58 -7.72 21.23
C THR A 264 17.41 -8.83 21.87
N GLU A 265 16.96 -10.09 21.74
CA GLU A 265 17.60 -11.27 22.35
C GLU A 265 18.61 -11.96 21.40
N GLY A 266 18.66 -11.56 20.13
CA GLY A 266 19.45 -12.20 19.07
C GLY A 266 20.76 -11.51 18.66
N ALA A 267 21.28 -10.56 19.43
CA ALA A 267 22.63 -10.03 19.17
C ALA A 267 23.68 -11.04 19.65
N PRO A 268 24.49 -11.67 18.77
CA PRO A 268 25.63 -12.44 19.23
C PRO A 268 26.59 -11.50 19.98
N SER A 269 26.95 -11.93 21.19
CA SER A 269 28.01 -11.30 21.99
C SER A 269 29.38 -11.63 21.41
#